data_AF-A0A2L0I3B0-F1
#
_entry.id   AF-A0A2L0I3B0-F1
#
_cell.length_a   1.000
_cell.length_b   1.000
_cell.length_c   1.000
_cell.angle_alpha   90.00
_cell.angle_beta   90.00
_cell.angle_gamma   90.00
#
_symmetry.space_group_name_H-M   'P 1'
#
loop_
_entity.id
_entity.type
_entity.pdbx_description
1 polymer ?
#
loop_
_entity_poly.entity_id
_entity_poly.type
_entity_poly.pdbx_seq_one_letter_code
_entity_poly.pdbx_strand_id
1 'polypeptide(L)'
;MKTRLMLLTAAIALSGCNNAMDSMPDPSPGQEKAAQVAYEDLRDGKYDEFLAQLEPKLQAEFQNNEKIMKRFSRSIPQGEYKSKTIMRKSFEENNGKPSEYKVSYEIAYPKNLVQYDVSFDQPNGSTKIRNFNIQVFGE
;
A
#
# COMPACT_ATOMS: atom_id res chain seq x y z
N MET A 1 53.43 -32.87 -28.72
CA MET A 1 52.42 -33.20 -27.69
C MET A 1 51.68 -31.92 -27.32
N LYS A 2 50.34 -31.91 -27.39
CA LYS A 2 49.46 -30.75 -27.19
C LYS A 2 48.46 -31.08 -26.08
N THR A 3 48.50 -30.35 -24.96
CA THR A 3 47.50 -30.41 -23.86
C THR A 3 47.37 -28.99 -23.30
N ARG A 4 46.49 -28.16 -23.87
CA ARG A 4 45.11 -27.85 -23.44
C ARG A 4 45.04 -27.19 -22.05
N LEU A 5 45.02 -25.86 -22.07
CA LEU A 5 44.67 -24.97 -20.97
C LEU A 5 43.16 -25.13 -20.68
N MET A 6 42.78 -25.58 -19.49
CA MET A 6 41.38 -25.58 -19.05
C MET A 6 41.00 -24.17 -18.57
N LEU A 7 40.14 -23.49 -19.32
CA LEU A 7 39.46 -22.27 -18.89
C LEU A 7 38.28 -22.66 -18.00
N LEU A 8 38.41 -22.42 -16.70
CA LEU A 8 37.32 -22.52 -15.73
C LEU A 8 36.39 -21.32 -15.97
N THR A 9 35.31 -21.53 -16.72
CA THR A 9 34.26 -20.52 -16.90
C THR A 9 33.37 -20.53 -15.66
N ALA A 10 33.63 -19.61 -14.73
CA ALA A 10 32.69 -19.31 -13.67
C ALA A 10 31.46 -18.63 -14.29
N ALA A 11 30.43 -19.42 -14.56
CA ALA A 11 29.11 -18.88 -14.83
C ALA A 11 28.59 -18.25 -13.54
N ILE A 12 28.76 -16.94 -13.42
CA ILE A 12 28.00 -16.14 -12.45
C ILE A 12 26.56 -16.22 -12.95
N ALA A 13 25.77 -17.11 -12.35
CA ALA A 13 24.33 -17.10 -12.52
C ALA A 13 23.83 -15.76 -11.94
N LEU A 14 23.54 -14.81 -12.83
CA LEU A 14 22.66 -13.70 -12.53
C LEU A 14 21.27 -14.30 -12.30
N SER A 15 21.04 -14.83 -11.09
CA SER A 15 19.68 -15.07 -10.61
C SER A 15 19.00 -13.71 -10.60
N GLY A 16 18.14 -13.53 -11.61
CA GLY A 16 17.48 -12.27 -11.93
C GLY A 16 16.85 -11.65 -10.70
N CYS A 17 16.85 -10.32 -10.69
CA CYS A 17 15.99 -9.51 -9.86
C CYS A 17 14.53 -9.92 -10.11
N ASN A 18 14.05 -10.97 -9.45
CA ASN A 18 12.62 -11.17 -9.31
C ASN A 18 12.12 -9.99 -8.49
N ASN A 19 11.31 -9.13 -9.12
CA ASN A 19 10.69 -8.02 -8.43
C ASN A 19 9.84 -8.63 -7.30
N ALA A 20 10.19 -8.35 -6.05
CA ALA A 20 9.52 -8.90 -4.86
C ALA A 20 8.00 -8.65 -4.85
N MET A 21 7.52 -7.70 -5.66
CA MET A 21 6.11 -7.40 -5.90
C MET A 21 5.37 -8.49 -6.70
N ASP A 22 6.02 -9.13 -7.68
CA ASP A 22 5.40 -10.14 -8.54
C ASP A 22 5.17 -11.46 -7.78
N SER A 23 5.98 -11.71 -6.76
CA SER A 23 5.82 -12.86 -5.85
C SER A 23 4.81 -12.64 -4.72
N MET A 24 4.37 -11.40 -4.49
CA MET A 24 3.39 -11.08 -3.44
C MET A 24 1.98 -11.26 -3.99
N PRO A 25 1.07 -11.96 -3.26
CA PRO A 25 -0.32 -12.05 -3.68
C PRO A 25 -0.95 -10.66 -3.73
N ASP A 26 -1.83 -10.41 -4.69
CA ASP A 26 -2.62 -9.18 -4.73
C ASP A 26 -3.62 -9.13 -3.57
N PRO A 27 -4.03 -7.91 -3.13
CA PRO A 27 -5.19 -7.78 -2.25
C PRO A 27 -6.43 -8.42 -2.89
N SER A 28 -7.36 -8.90 -2.06
CA SER A 28 -8.63 -9.38 -2.58
C SER A 28 -9.45 -8.23 -3.16
N PRO A 29 -10.42 -8.50 -4.06
CA PRO A 29 -11.32 -7.45 -4.55
C PRO A 29 -12.05 -6.69 -3.42
N GLY A 30 -12.35 -7.37 -2.32
CA GLY A 30 -12.94 -6.75 -1.14
C GLY A 30 -11.99 -5.81 -0.40
N GLN A 31 -10.71 -6.18 -0.31
CA GLN A 31 -9.66 -5.35 0.30
C GLN A 31 -9.34 -4.13 -0.57
N GLU A 32 -9.25 -4.29 -1.89
CA GLU A 32 -9.09 -3.16 -2.81
C GLU A 32 -10.25 -2.17 -2.72
N LYS A 33 -11.49 -2.69 -2.68
CA LYS A 33 -12.68 -1.87 -2.52
C LYS A 33 -12.70 -1.15 -1.17
N ALA A 34 -12.37 -1.82 -0.07
CA ALA A 34 -12.32 -1.19 1.25
C ALA A 34 -11.27 -0.06 1.29
N ALA A 35 -10.07 -0.30 0.72
CA ALA A 35 -9.04 0.72 0.61
C ALA A 35 -9.48 1.93 -0.24
N GLN A 36 -10.21 1.67 -1.34
CA GLN A 36 -10.76 2.74 -2.18
C GLN A 36 -11.83 3.55 -1.46
N VAL A 37 -12.81 2.88 -0.84
CA VAL A 37 -13.91 3.53 -0.12
C VAL A 37 -13.36 4.36 1.04
N ALA A 38 -12.42 3.81 1.83
CA ALA A 38 -11.79 4.57 2.91
C ALA A 38 -11.08 5.83 2.39
N TYR A 39 -10.37 5.72 1.27
CA TYR A 39 -9.73 6.87 0.63
C TYR A 39 -10.75 7.94 0.19
N GLU A 40 -11.81 7.53 -0.50
CA GLU A 40 -12.85 8.42 -1.01
C GLU A 40 -13.64 9.07 0.13
N ASP A 41 -14.03 8.31 1.15
CA ASP A 41 -14.75 8.82 2.31
C ASP A 41 -13.90 9.83 3.09
N LEU A 42 -12.60 9.57 3.27
CA LEU A 42 -11.70 10.52 3.89
C LEU A 42 -11.55 11.81 3.05
N ARG A 43 -11.42 11.69 1.72
CA ARG A 43 -11.33 12.83 0.80
C ARG A 43 -12.60 13.69 0.83
N ASP A 44 -13.76 13.04 0.88
CA ASP A 44 -15.07 13.69 0.84
C ASP A 44 -15.52 14.19 2.24
N GLY A 45 -14.73 13.93 3.29
CA GLY A 45 -15.05 14.34 4.67
C GLY A 45 -16.13 13.50 5.36
N LYS A 46 -16.41 12.31 4.84
CA LYS A 46 -17.34 11.31 5.39
C LYS A 46 -16.64 10.51 6.49
N TYR A 47 -16.37 11.17 7.61
CA TYR A 47 -15.47 10.62 8.63
C TYR A 47 -16.04 9.40 9.34
N ASP A 48 -17.35 9.32 9.57
CA ASP A 48 -17.96 8.16 10.23
C ASP A 48 -17.90 6.92 9.34
N GLU A 49 -18.13 7.09 8.04
CA GLU A 49 -18.02 6.04 7.02
C GLU A 49 -16.56 5.58 6.83
N PHE A 50 -15.62 6.54 6.81
CA PHE A 50 -14.18 6.24 6.82
C PHE A 50 -13.80 5.39 8.04
N LEU A 51 -14.20 5.82 9.24
CA LEU A 51 -13.91 5.12 10.49
C LEU A 51 -14.51 3.71 10.52
N ALA A 52 -15.67 3.50 9.87
CA ALA A 52 -16.30 2.19 9.76
C ALA A 52 -15.51 1.18 8.91
N GLN A 53 -14.54 1.61 8.09
CA GLN A 53 -13.65 0.71 7.33
C GLN A 53 -12.48 0.17 8.17
N LEU A 54 -12.22 0.78 9.33
CA LEU A 54 -11.00 0.54 10.10
C LEU A 54 -11.19 -0.57 11.14
N GLU A 55 -10.09 -1.20 11.55
CA GLU A 55 -10.08 -2.00 12.77
C GLU A 55 -10.25 -1.10 14.03
N PRO A 56 -10.81 -1.63 15.13
CA PRO A 56 -11.14 -0.82 16.32
C PRO A 56 -9.96 -0.02 16.89
N LYS A 57 -8.73 -0.56 16.81
CA LYS A 57 -7.54 0.13 17.30
C LYS A 57 -7.25 1.39 16.48
N LEU A 58 -7.21 1.27 15.15
CA LEU A 58 -6.96 2.40 14.25
C LEU A 58 -8.12 3.41 14.28
N GLN A 59 -9.36 2.92 14.38
CA GLN A 59 -10.53 3.76 14.59
C GLN A 59 -10.36 4.65 15.84
N ALA A 60 -9.98 4.06 16.97
CA ALA A 60 -9.75 4.81 18.20
C ALA A 60 -8.60 5.82 18.06
N GLU A 61 -7.52 5.49 17.33
CA GLU A 61 -6.41 6.41 17.07
C GLU A 61 -6.86 7.66 16.30
N PHE A 62 -7.66 7.51 15.25
CA PHE A 62 -8.21 8.65 14.50
C PHE A 62 -9.26 9.44 15.28
N GLN A 63 -10.12 8.76 16.05
CA GLN A 63 -11.12 9.43 16.91
C GLN A 63 -10.45 10.27 18.00
N ASN A 64 -9.38 9.76 18.60
CA ASN A 64 -8.59 10.49 19.60
C ASN A 64 -7.74 11.62 18.97
N ASN A 65 -7.56 11.61 17.65
CA ASN A 65 -6.77 12.60 16.93
C ASN A 65 -7.47 13.10 15.66
N GLU A 66 -8.68 13.63 15.83
CA GLU A 66 -9.51 14.14 14.73
C GLU A 66 -8.78 15.20 13.88
N LYS A 67 -7.83 15.95 14.46
CA LYS A 67 -7.01 16.92 13.75
C LYS A 67 -6.17 16.28 12.64
N ILE A 68 -5.61 15.10 12.88
CA ILE A 68 -4.85 14.37 11.85
C ILE A 68 -5.78 13.93 10.73
N MET A 69 -6.95 13.36 11.05
CA MET A 69 -7.93 12.94 10.05
C MET A 69 -8.38 14.12 9.16
N LYS A 70 -8.72 15.25 9.76
CA LYS A 70 -9.08 16.49 9.02
C LYS A 70 -7.92 17.04 8.21
N ARG A 71 -6.68 16.94 8.71
CA ARG A 71 -5.47 17.36 7.97
C ARG A 71 -5.28 16.49 6.73
N PHE A 72 -5.39 15.17 6.87
CA PHE A 72 -5.31 14.23 5.76
C PHE A 72 -6.39 14.53 4.73
N SER A 73 -7.66 14.59 5.13
CA SER A 73 -8.79 14.92 4.26
C SER A 73 -8.54 16.20 3.43
N ARG A 74 -8.11 17.29 4.08
CA ARG A 74 -7.81 18.57 3.42
C ARG A 74 -6.61 18.53 2.48
N SER A 75 -5.67 17.61 2.67
CA SER A 75 -4.52 17.47 1.77
C SER A 75 -4.86 16.75 0.47
N ILE A 76 -5.97 15.99 0.43
CA ILE A 76 -6.34 15.22 -0.76
C ILE A 76 -6.92 16.16 -1.84
N PRO A 77 -6.37 16.14 -3.06
CA PRO A 77 -6.92 16.91 -4.17
C PRO A 77 -8.38 16.54 -4.45
N GLN A 78 -9.19 17.56 -4.72
CA GLN A 78 -10.59 17.42 -5.08
C GLN A 78 -10.74 17.25 -6.60
N GLY A 79 -11.79 16.54 -7.03
CA GLY A 79 -12.08 16.27 -8.43
C GLY A 79 -11.63 14.88 -8.91
N GLU A 80 -11.70 14.67 -10.22
CA GLU A 80 -11.38 13.39 -10.84
C GLU A 80 -9.87 13.16 -10.93
N TYR A 81 -9.43 11.95 -10.58
CA TYR A 81 -8.07 11.48 -10.82
C TYR A 81 -7.97 10.81 -12.20
N LYS A 82 -6.78 10.80 -12.78
CA LYS A 82 -6.50 10.20 -14.09
C LYS A 82 -6.31 8.69 -14.01
N SER A 83 -5.64 8.21 -12.97
CA SER A 83 -5.35 6.79 -12.78
C SER A 83 -5.11 6.46 -11.32
N LYS A 84 -5.29 5.16 -11.00
CA LYS A 84 -4.93 4.56 -9.72
C LYS A 84 -4.18 3.25 -9.98
N THR A 85 -3.08 3.02 -9.29
CA THR A 85 -2.24 1.82 -9.43
C THR A 85 -1.75 1.32 -8.08
N ILE A 86 -1.51 0.01 -7.97
CA ILE A 86 -0.77 -0.56 -6.84
C ILE A 86 0.72 -0.37 -7.12
N MET A 87 1.44 0.26 -6.21
CA MET A 87 2.88 0.52 -6.34
C MET A 87 3.73 -0.50 -5.62
N ARG A 88 3.24 -1.01 -4.48
CA ARG A 88 3.98 -1.95 -3.66
C ARG A 88 3.05 -2.84 -2.85
N LYS A 89 3.48 -4.09 -2.67
CA LYS A 89 2.90 -5.06 -1.75
C LYS A 89 4.02 -5.61 -0.88
N SER A 90 3.80 -5.73 0.43
CA SER A 90 4.79 -6.31 1.34
C SER A 90 4.17 -6.79 2.63
N PHE A 91 4.81 -7.73 3.31
CA PHE A 91 4.50 -8.04 4.71
C PHE A 91 5.35 -7.16 5.62
N GLU A 92 4.74 -6.56 6.64
CA GLU A 92 5.47 -6.09 7.80
C GLU A 92 5.68 -7.26 8.75
N GLU A 93 6.90 -7.41 9.26
CA GLU A 93 7.25 -8.47 10.19
C GLU A 93 7.37 -7.93 11.61
N ASN A 94 6.80 -8.68 12.57
CA ASN A 94 7.05 -8.49 13.99
C ASN A 94 7.66 -9.77 14.54
N ASN A 95 8.87 -9.68 15.11
CA ASN A 95 9.65 -10.83 15.59
C ASN A 95 9.82 -11.95 14.53
N GLY A 96 10.05 -11.57 13.27
CA GLY A 96 10.27 -12.50 12.16
C GLY A 96 9.02 -13.26 11.68
N LYS A 97 7.81 -12.78 12.05
CA LYS A 97 6.55 -13.30 11.52
C LYS A 97 5.76 -12.16 10.86
N PRO A 98 5.11 -12.40 9.71
CA PRO A 98 4.19 -11.42 9.11
C PRO A 98 3.12 -10.99 10.13
N SER A 99 3.07 -9.70 10.43
CA SER A 99 2.08 -9.09 11.33
C SER A 99 1.02 -8.30 10.56
N GLU A 100 1.37 -7.73 9.41
CA GLU A 100 0.46 -6.97 8.55
C GLU A 100 0.80 -7.17 7.07
N TYR A 101 -0.23 -7.24 6.24
CA TYR A 101 -0.11 -7.20 4.78
C TYR A 101 -0.32 -5.76 4.29
N LYS A 102 0.75 -5.10 3.85
CA LYS A 102 0.77 -3.71 3.39
C LYS A 102 0.60 -3.61 1.87
N VAL A 103 -0.26 -2.69 1.45
CA VAL A 103 -0.47 -2.32 0.05
C VAL A 103 -0.36 -0.80 -0.10
N SER A 104 0.56 -0.37 -0.96
CA SER A 104 0.74 1.04 -1.32
C SER A 104 0.07 1.30 -2.65
N TYR A 105 -0.80 2.30 -2.68
CA TYR A 105 -1.48 2.76 -3.88
C TYR A 105 -0.96 4.15 -4.27
N GLU A 106 -0.98 4.41 -5.57
CA GLU A 106 -0.72 5.72 -6.13
C GLU A 106 -1.92 6.17 -6.96
N ILE A 107 -2.32 7.43 -6.78
CA ILE A 107 -3.40 8.08 -7.52
C ILE A 107 -2.83 9.33 -8.17
N ALA A 108 -2.88 9.36 -9.50
CA ALA A 108 -2.41 10.49 -10.29
C ALA A 108 -3.56 11.47 -10.55
N TYR A 109 -3.45 12.68 -10.01
CA TYR A 109 -4.32 13.81 -10.33
C TYR A 109 -3.72 14.67 -11.45
N PRO A 110 -4.45 15.66 -12.00
CA PRO A 110 -3.90 16.56 -13.01
C PRO A 110 -2.62 17.29 -12.61
N LYS A 111 -2.49 17.69 -11.33
CA LYS A 111 -1.36 18.48 -10.79
C LYS A 111 -0.67 17.86 -9.58
N ASN A 112 -1.20 16.74 -9.06
CA ASN A 112 -0.74 16.14 -7.82
C ASN A 112 -0.60 14.63 -7.99
N LEU A 113 0.23 14.06 -7.15
CA LEU A 113 0.34 12.62 -6.96
C LEU A 113 -0.01 12.32 -5.52
N VAL A 114 -0.94 11.41 -5.30
CA VAL A 114 -1.27 10.94 -3.96
C VAL A 114 -0.72 9.53 -3.82
N GLN A 115 0.07 9.29 -2.79
CA GLN A 115 0.41 7.94 -2.36
C GLN A 115 -0.28 7.66 -1.05
N TYR A 116 -0.97 6.54 -0.95
CA TYR A 116 -1.58 6.13 0.30
C TYR A 116 -1.30 4.65 0.58
N ASP A 117 -0.90 4.40 1.82
CA ASP A 117 -0.56 3.09 2.33
C ASP A 117 -1.70 2.58 3.20
N VAL A 118 -2.13 1.35 2.94
CA VAL A 118 -3.03 0.62 3.82
C VAL A 118 -2.43 -0.70 4.24
N SER A 119 -2.87 -1.22 5.38
CA SER A 119 -2.56 -2.59 5.77
C SER A 119 -3.78 -3.40 6.17
N PHE A 120 -3.70 -4.71 5.96
CA PHE A 120 -4.68 -5.71 6.34
C PHE A 120 -4.04 -6.78 7.21
N ASP A 121 -4.85 -7.70 7.75
CA ASP A 121 -4.37 -8.86 8.49
C ASP A 121 -3.52 -9.79 7.62
N GLN A 122 -4.03 -10.15 6.45
CA GLN A 122 -3.37 -10.99 5.45
C GLN A 122 -4.05 -10.85 4.08
N PRO A 123 -3.42 -11.28 2.98
CA PRO A 123 -4.07 -11.34 1.67
C PRO A 123 -5.32 -12.23 1.70
N ASN A 124 -6.42 -11.79 1.10
CA ASN A 124 -7.70 -12.52 1.10
C ASN A 124 -8.31 -12.76 2.50
N GLY A 125 -7.82 -12.08 3.53
CA GLY A 125 -8.37 -12.09 4.88
C GLY A 125 -9.47 -11.06 5.08
N SER A 126 -9.43 -10.41 6.24
CA SER A 126 -10.35 -9.32 6.58
C SER A 126 -10.22 -8.15 5.61
N THR A 127 -11.35 -7.45 5.38
CA THR A 127 -11.36 -6.18 4.65
C THR A 127 -11.16 -4.98 5.56
N LYS A 128 -11.02 -5.19 6.88
CA LYS A 128 -10.79 -4.11 7.85
C LYS A 128 -9.35 -3.61 7.77
N ILE A 129 -9.21 -2.29 7.72
CA ILE A 129 -7.92 -1.62 7.56
C ILE A 129 -7.24 -1.48 8.92
N ARG A 130 -6.00 -1.97 9.02
CA ARG A 130 -5.15 -1.93 10.22
C ARG A 130 -4.26 -0.70 10.31
N ASN A 131 -3.85 -0.18 9.16
CA ASN A 131 -3.08 1.06 9.04
C ASN A 131 -3.58 1.84 7.84
N PHE A 132 -3.62 3.17 7.94
CA PHE A 132 -3.98 4.07 6.84
C PHE A 132 -3.11 5.33 6.93
N ASN A 133 -2.29 5.59 5.91
CA ASN A 133 -1.47 6.78 5.82
C ASN A 133 -1.54 7.38 4.41
N ILE A 134 -1.45 8.70 4.30
CA ILE A 134 -1.51 9.40 3.02
C ILE A 134 -0.42 10.46 2.90
N GLN A 135 0.12 10.58 1.70
CA GLN A 135 1.08 11.60 1.30
C GLN A 135 0.63 12.20 -0.03
N VAL A 136 0.72 13.52 -0.14
CA VAL A 136 0.36 14.25 -1.36
C VAL A 136 1.57 15.04 -1.82
N PHE A 137 1.90 14.87 -3.10
CA PHE A 137 3.01 15.53 -3.77
C PHE A 137 2.47 16.43 -4.89
N GLY A 138 3.12 17.56 -5.15
CA GLY A 138 2.68 18.55 -6.15
C GLY A 138 1.94 19.74 -5.54
N GLU A 139 1.29 20.53 -6.40
CA GLU A 139 0.72 21.86 -6.09
C GLU A 139 -0.80 21.91 -5.99
#